data_AF-A0A942MJC9-F1
#
_entry.id   AF-A0A942MJC9-F1
#
_cell.length_a   1.000
_cell.length_b   1.000
_cell.length_c   1.000
_cell.angle_alpha   90.00
_cell.angle_beta   90.00
_cell.angle_gamma   90.00
#
_symmetry.space_group_name_H-M   'P 1'
#
loop_
_entity.id
_entity.type
_entity.pdbx_description
1 polymer ?
#
loop_
_entity_poly.entity_id
_entity_poly.type
_entity_poly.pdbx_seq_one_letter_code
_entity_poly.pdbx_strand_id
1 'polypeptide(L)' 'MQTLQQQPLTNLQLELLILFSRNVPEQDLLEIKKFLVNYFAEKAMDAADRVWDEKGWTKEEMEQMAGKHFRTPYKQTHS' A
#
# COMPACT_ATOMS: atom_id res chain seq x y z
N MET A 1 4.04 -9.08 -34.95
CA MET A 1 3.59 -8.71 -33.59
C MET A 1 4.33 -7.45 -33.19
N GLN A 2 3.64 -6.34 -32.93
CA GLN A 2 4.29 -5.11 -32.50
C GLN A 2 4.67 -5.27 -31.02
N THR A 3 5.96 -5.16 -30.72
CA THR A 3 6.45 -5.12 -29.34
C THR A 3 5.99 -3.79 -28.75
N LEU A 4 5.01 -3.83 -27.85
CA LEU A 4 4.66 -2.69 -27.00
C LEU A 4 5.95 -2.23 -26.31
N GLN A 5 6.51 -1.12 -26.79
CA GLN A 5 7.66 -0.49 -26.19
C GLN A 5 7.21 -0.04 -24.80
N GLN A 6 7.46 -0.87 -23.80
CA GLN A 6 7.11 -0.54 -22.42
C GLN A 6 7.90 0.71 -22.07
N GLN A 7 7.19 1.82 -21.89
CA GLN A 7 7.84 3.02 -21.41
C GLN A 7 8.51 2.66 -20.08
N PRO A 8 9.80 3.02 -19.90
CA PRO A 8 10.58 2.58 -18.74
C PRO A 8 10.02 3.13 -17.42
N LEU A 9 9.15 4.13 -17.51
CA LEU A 9 8.51 4.79 -16.39
C LEU A 9 7.01 4.88 -16.63
N THR A 10 6.25 4.78 -15.54
CA THR A 10 4.82 5.07 -15.53
C THR A 10 4.57 6.57 -15.71
N ASN A 11 3.35 6.93 -16.11
CA ASN A 11 2.91 8.32 -16.16
C ASN A 11 3.16 9.05 -14.82
N LEU A 12 2.83 8.44 -13.68
CA LEU A 12 3.05 9.02 -12.36
C LEU A 12 4.55 9.24 -12.08
N GLN A 13 5.41 8.29 -12.47
CA GLN A 13 6.86 8.45 -12.30
C GLN A 13 7.41 9.60 -13.13
N LEU A 14 6.92 9.79 -14.36
CA LEU A 14 7.31 10.91 -15.23
C LEU A 14 6.87 12.26 -14.66
N GLU A 15 5.63 12.38 -14.20
CA GLU A 15 5.11 13.61 -13.59
C GLU A 15 5.89 14.01 -12.33
N LEU A 16 6.24 13.02 -11.49
CA LEU A 16 7.08 13.27 -10.31
C LEU A 16 8.47 13.77 -10.71
N LEU A 17 9.10 13.21 -11.76
CA LEU A 17 10.39 13.70 -12.25
C LEU A 17 10.30 15.15 -12.78
N ILE A 18 9.23 15.47 -13.51
CA ILE A 18 9.00 16.85 -13.99
C ILE A 18 8.81 17.80 -12.80
N LEU A 19 8.05 17.39 -11.77
CA LEU A 19 7.84 18.18 -10.56
C LEU A 19 9.15 18.42 -9.81
N PHE A 20 9.97 17.39 -9.62
CA PHE A 20 11.23 17.47 -8.87
C PHE A 20 12.35 18.21 -9.64
N SER A 21 12.24 18.34 -10.96
CA SER A 21 13.18 19.11 -11.77
C SER A 21 13.31 20.58 -11.36
N ARG A 22 12.35 21.11 -10.58
CA ARG A 22 12.30 22.50 -10.11
C ARG A 22 13.00 22.76 -8.77
N ASN A 23 13.87 21.86 -8.33
CA ASN A 23 14.63 21.96 -7.08
C ASN A 23 13.73 22.21 -5.86
N VAL A 24 12.82 21.26 -5.65
CA VAL A 24 11.83 21.27 -4.58
C VAL A 24 12.53 21.19 -3.21
N PRO A 25 12.18 22.05 -2.22
CA PRO A 25 12.68 21.93 -0.85
C PRO A 25 12.41 20.55 -0.26
N GLU A 26 13.31 20.06 0.59
CA GLU A 26 13.17 18.74 1.23
C GLU A 26 11.86 18.60 2.04
N GLN A 27 11.42 19.70 2.66
CA GLN A 27 10.15 19.75 3.38
C GLN A 27 8.96 19.46 2.47
N ASP A 28 8.90 20.11 1.31
CA ASP A 28 7.82 19.93 0.34
C ASP A 28 7.84 18.50 -0.24
N LEU A 29 9.03 17.94 -0.47
CA LEU A 29 9.18 16.53 -0.86
C LEU A 29 8.59 15.58 0.19
N LEU A 30 8.85 15.85 1.47
CA LEU A 30 8.31 15.07 2.58
C LEU A 30 6.78 15.18 2.65
N GLU A 31 6.23 16.37 2.42
CA GLU A 31 4.78 16.60 2.38
C GLU A 31 4.12 15.85 1.22
N ILE A 32 4.70 15.89 0.02
CA ILE A 32 4.24 15.11 -1.15
C ILE A 32 4.26 13.61 -0.84
N LYS A 33 5.32 13.11 -0.20
CA LYS A 33 5.42 11.70 0.21
C LYS A 33 4.32 11.33 1.20
N LYS A 34 4.06 12.16 2.20
CA LYS A 34 2.98 11.94 3.18
C LYS A 34 1.61 11.90 2.50
N PHE A 35 1.35 12.84 1.58
CA PHE A 35 0.11 12.87 0.81
C PHE A 35 -0.11 11.58 0.02
N LEU A 36 0.91 11.10 -0.69
CA LEU A 36 0.84 9.85 -1.44
C LEU A 36 0.60 8.63 -0.52
N VAL A 37 1.30 8.56 0.62
CA VAL A 37 1.12 7.48 1.59
C VAL A 37 -0.31 7.46 2.12
N ASN A 38 -0.87 8.61 2.48
CA ASN A 38 -2.24 8.71 2.99
C ASN A 38 -3.25 8.27 1.92
N TYR A 39 -3.11 8.73 0.69
CA TYR A 39 -4.00 8.34 -0.42
C TYR A 39 -4.02 6.83 -0.66
N PHE A 40 -2.84 6.19 -0.65
CA PHE A 40 -2.78 4.73 -0.83
C PHE A 40 -3.26 3.96 0.40
N ALA A 41 -3.06 4.48 1.60
CA ALA A 41 -3.59 3.89 2.83
C ALA A 41 -5.13 3.91 2.83
N GLU A 42 -5.74 5.04 2.49
CA GLU A 42 -7.20 5.18 2.33
C GLU A 42 -7.74 4.18 1.31
N LYS A 43 -7.14 4.11 0.11
CA LYS A 43 -7.53 3.12 -0.88
C LYS A 43 -7.40 1.67 -0.42
N ALA A 44 -6.38 1.37 0.36
CA ALA A 44 -6.18 0.02 0.90
C ALA A 44 -7.27 -0.33 1.93
N MET A 45 -7.66 0.63 2.79
CA MET A 45 -8.77 0.47 3.72
C MET A 45 -10.09 0.29 2.97
N ASP A 46 -10.40 1.14 1.99
CA ASP A 46 -11.62 1.02 1.17
C ASP A 46 -11.68 -0.31 0.39
N ALA A 47 -10.53 -0.85 -0.01
CA ALA A 47 -10.46 -2.15 -0.65
C ALA A 47 -10.72 -3.28 0.35
N ALA A 48 -10.18 -3.18 1.57
CA ALA A 48 -10.43 -4.14 2.63
C ALA A 48 -11.91 -4.15 3.03
N ASP A 49 -12.52 -2.97 3.19
CA ASP A 49 -13.95 -2.83 3.51
C ASP A 49 -14.83 -3.40 2.40
N ARG A 50 -14.50 -3.17 1.12
CA ARG A 50 -15.24 -3.79 0.01
C ARG A 50 -15.15 -5.31 0.01
N VAL A 51 -13.97 -5.87 0.22
CA VAL A 51 -13.80 -7.32 0.32
C VAL A 51 -14.57 -7.88 1.52
N TRP A 52 -14.61 -7.13 2.62
CA TRP A 52 -15.37 -7.46 3.81
C TRP A 52 -16.86 -7.59 3.50
N ASP A 53 -17.44 -6.56 2.87
CA ASP A 53 -18.85 -6.49 2.50
C ASP A 53 -19.21 -7.57 1.48
N GLU A 54 -18.38 -7.77 0.44
CA GLU A 54 -18.59 -8.79 -0.59
C GLU A 54 -18.57 -10.22 -0.05
N LYS A 55 -17.75 -10.48 0.98
CA LYS A 55 -17.67 -11.79 1.63
C LYS A 55 -18.74 -11.99 2.69
N GLY A 56 -19.45 -10.93 3.08
CA GLY A 56 -20.50 -10.96 4.10
C GLY A 56 -19.98 -11.34 5.47
N TRP A 57 -18.71 -11.02 5.78
CA TRP A 57 -18.09 -11.45 7.02
C TRP A 57 -18.77 -10.82 8.24
N THR A 58 -19.13 -11.64 9.23
CA THR A 58 -19.73 -11.13 10.47
C THR A 58 -18.66 -10.63 11.43
N LYS A 59 -19.08 -9.81 12.39
CA LYS A 59 -18.20 -9.33 13.46
C LYS A 59 -17.55 -10.48 14.25
N GLU A 60 -18.26 -11.60 14.44
CA GLU A 60 -17.69 -12.79 15.09
C GLU A 60 -16.58 -13.47 14.27
N GLU A 61 -16.69 -13.47 12.93
CA GLU A 61 -15.65 -14.00 12.04
C GLU A 61 -14.40 -13.10 12.06
N MET A 62 -14.58 -11.78 12.21
CA MET A 62 -13.50 -10.83 12.46
C MET A 62 -12.74 -11.17 13.73
N GLU A 63 -13.46 -11.33 14.84
CA GLU A 63 -12.86 -11.60 16.15
C GLU A 63 -12.14 -12.96 16.14
N GLN A 64 -12.69 -13.96 15.44
CA GLN A 64 -11.99 -15.24 15.22
C GLN A 64 -10.71 -15.10 14.39
N MET A 65 -10.69 -14.28 13.34
CA MET A 65 -9.50 -14.08 12.52
C MET A 65 -8.44 -13.22 13.22
N ALA A 66 -8.87 -12.14 13.87
CA ALA A 66 -7.98 -11.23 14.62
C ALA A 66 -7.36 -11.92 15.84
N GLY A 67 -8.11 -12.80 16.50
CA GLY A 67 -7.62 -13.64 17.60
C GLY A 67 -6.73 -14.81 17.17
N LYS A 68 -6.81 -15.24 15.90
CA LYS A 68 -5.87 -16.21 15.33
C LYS A 68 -4.55 -15.52 15.05
N HIS A 69 -3.64 -15.59 16.02
CA HIS A 69 -2.24 -15.24 15.78
C HIS A 69 -1.65 -16.19 14.73
N PHE A 70 -1.64 -15.78 13.45
CA PHE A 70 -0.84 -16.36 12.38
C PHE A 70 0.66 -16.03 12.53
N ARG A 71 1.11 -15.79 13.77
CA ARG A 71 2.52 -15.54 14.06
C ARG A 71 3.27 -16.85 13.87
N THR A 72 4.44 -16.77 13.26
CA THR A 72 5.36 -17.90 13.13
C THR A 72 5.69 -18.45 14.54
N PRO A 73 5.52 -19.76 14.79
CA PRO A 73 5.89 -20.34 16.07
C PRO A 73 7.40 -20.20 16.28
N TYR A 74 7.79 -19.56 17.38
CA TYR A 74 9.20 -19.41 17.73
C TYR A 74 9.73 -20.77 18.22
N LYS A 75 10.72 -21.34 17.52
CA LYS A 75 11.42 -22.54 18.02
C LYS A 75 12.25 -22.12 19.22
N GLN A 76 11.86 -22.55 20.42
CA GLN A 76 12.69 -22.42 21.61
C GLN A 76 13.89 -23.37 21.47
N THR A 77 15.05 -22.83 21.17
CA THR A 77 16.33 -23.56 21.26
C THR A 77 16.74 -23.57 22.73
N HIS A 78 16.49 -24.68 23.43
CA HIS A 78 17.16 -24.93 24.72
C HIS A 78 18.61 -25.35 24.44
N SER A 79 19.55 -24.59 25.01
CA SER A 79 20.96 -24.92 25.13
C SER A 79 21.20 -25.93 26.23
#